data_AF-A0A355EWR1-F1
#
_entry.id   AF-A0A355EWR1-F1
#
_cell.length_a   1.000
_cell.length_b   1.000
_cell.length_c   1.000
_cell.angle_alpha   90.00
_cell.angle_beta   90.00
_cell.angle_gamma   90.00
#
_symmetry.space_group_name_H-M   'P 1'
#
loop_
_entity.id
_entity.type
_entity.pdbx_description
1 polymer ?
#
loop_
_entity_poly.entity_id
_entity_poly.type
_entity_poly.pdbx_seq_one_letter_code
_entity_poly.pdbx_strand_id
1 'polypeptide(L)'
;MIRRSWWISSAGIRRPSPGSRNRGDQERAVKLLGHFLRIEVVSTDFEWAIRQALALRLSHNVDMMDCLIAASAHRLALPLFTRNLKHFQPMLGRLAHKPY
;
A
#
# COMPACT_ATOMS: atom_id res chain seq x y z
N MET A 1 -16.15 -19.42 -0.58
CA MET A 1 -15.03 -18.86 0.21
C MET A 1 -14.57 -17.57 -0.47
N ILE A 2 -15.08 -16.41 -0.06
CA ILE A 2 -14.90 -15.14 -0.78
C ILE A 2 -13.59 -14.49 -0.28
N ARG A 3 -12.52 -14.56 -1.09
CA ARG A 3 -11.28 -13.82 -0.85
C ARG A 3 -11.52 -12.35 -1.19
N ARG A 4 -11.92 -11.55 -0.20
CA ARG A 4 -11.92 -10.08 -0.34
C ARG A 4 -10.47 -9.61 -0.30
N SER A 5 -9.92 -9.25 -1.45
CA SER A 5 -8.63 -8.57 -1.56
C SER A 5 -8.84 -7.09 -1.21
N TRP A 6 -8.03 -6.57 -0.30
CA TRP A 6 -8.10 -5.19 0.18
C TRP A 6 -6.93 -4.41 -0.41
N TRP A 7 -7.18 -3.22 -0.98
CA TRP A 7 -6.15 -2.33 -1.53
C TRP A 7 -6.09 -1.05 -0.68
N ILE A 8 -4.89 -0.69 -0.23
CA ILE A 8 -4.63 0.56 0.50
C ILE A 8 -4.14 1.59 -0.53
N SER A 9 -4.79 2.75 -0.59
CA SER A 9 -4.43 3.82 -1.53
C SER A 9 -4.15 5.10 -0.74
N SER A 10 -2.88 5.51 -0.67
CA SER A 10 -2.41 6.66 0.11
C SER A 10 -2.38 8.00 -0.67
N ALA A 11 -3.09 8.12 -1.78
CA ALA A 11 -3.11 9.36 -2.56
C ALA A 11 -4.53 9.72 -3.00
N GLY A 12 -4.97 10.92 -2.59
CA GLY A 12 -6.17 11.55 -3.11
C GLY A 12 -6.15 11.62 -4.63
N ILE A 13 -7.33 11.46 -5.23
CA ILE A 13 -7.57 11.59 -6.68
C ILE A 13 -7.08 12.98 -7.12
N ARG A 14 -5.84 13.05 -7.61
CA ARG A 14 -5.35 14.21 -8.38
C ARG A 14 -5.52 13.86 -9.86
N ARG A 15 -6.38 14.62 -10.54
CA ARG A 15 -6.56 14.52 -12.00
C ARG A 15 -5.19 14.63 -12.70
N PRO A 16 -4.91 13.83 -13.74
CA PRO A 16 -3.61 13.87 -14.40
C PRO A 16 -3.38 15.17 -15.17
N SER A 17 -2.16 15.70 -15.07
CA SER A 17 -1.60 16.72 -15.97
C SER A 17 -1.38 16.12 -17.37
N PRO A 18 -1.40 16.94 -18.44
CA PRO A 18 -1.29 16.47 -19.81
C PRO A 18 0.15 16.02 -20.10
N GLY A 19 0.48 14.76 -19.81
CA GLY A 19 1.85 14.26 -20.03
C GLY A 19 2.04 12.75 -20.02
N SER A 20 1.00 11.92 -19.87
CA SER A 20 1.14 10.45 -19.84
C SER A 20 0.42 9.78 -21.01
N ARG A 21 1.17 8.95 -21.75
CA ARG A 21 0.94 8.53 -23.14
C ARG A 21 -0.20 7.51 -23.38
N ASN A 22 -1.09 7.22 -22.44
CA ASN A 22 -2.19 6.29 -22.74
C ASN A 22 -3.41 6.47 -21.84
N ARG A 23 -4.35 7.32 -22.30
CA ARG A 23 -5.63 7.61 -21.63
C ARG A 23 -6.45 6.34 -21.37
N GLY A 24 -6.41 5.39 -22.31
CA GLY A 24 -7.14 4.12 -22.21
C GLY A 24 -6.63 3.18 -21.11
N ASP A 25 -5.32 3.15 -20.85
CA ASP A 25 -4.78 2.29 -19.78
C ASP A 25 -5.06 2.87 -18.39
N GLN A 26 -5.11 4.21 -18.26
CA GLN A 26 -5.54 4.86 -17.03
C GLN A 26 -7.02 4.58 -16.72
N GLU A 27 -7.91 4.65 -17.73
CA GLU A 27 -9.32 4.33 -17.54
C GLU A 27 -9.55 2.86 -17.14
N ARG A 28 -8.80 1.92 -17.73
CA ARG A 28 -8.82 0.50 -17.34
C ARG A 28 -8.37 0.32 -15.90
N ALA A 29 -7.29 0.97 -15.48
CA ALA A 29 -6.79 0.91 -14.11
C ALA A 29 -7.81 1.48 -13.12
N VAL A 30 -8.44 2.62 -13.43
CA VAL A 30 -9.49 3.22 -12.57
C VAL A 30 -10.69 2.30 -12.43
N LYS A 31 -11.16 1.68 -13.52
CA LYS A 31 -12.26 0.69 -13.46
C LYS A 31 -11.91 -0.51 -12.59
N LEU A 32 -10.69 -1.04 -12.73
CA LEU A 32 -10.20 -2.14 -11.91
C LEU A 32 -10.17 -1.76 -10.41
N LEU A 33 -9.64 -0.57 -10.10
CA LEU A 33 -9.57 -0.05 -8.73
C LEU A 33 -10.96 0.16 -8.10
N GLY A 34 -11.99 0.42 -8.90
CA GLY A 34 -13.38 0.56 -8.44
C GLY A 34 -13.98 -0.70 -7.81
N HIS A 35 -13.38 -1.87 -8.02
CA HIS A 35 -13.81 -3.12 -7.37
C HIS A 35 -13.26 -3.30 -5.95
N PHE A 36 -12.33 -2.47 -5.52
CA PHE A 36 -11.69 -2.57 -4.21
C PHE A 36 -12.23 -1.52 -3.25
N LEU A 37 -12.35 -1.89 -1.97
CA LEU A 37 -12.66 -0.90 -0.93
C LEU A 37 -11.47 0.03 -0.75
N ARG A 38 -11.71 1.33 -0.88
CA ARG A 38 -10.70 2.35 -0.55
C ARG A 38 -10.64 2.54 0.96
N ILE A 39 -9.45 2.43 1.51
CA ILE A 39 -9.17 2.67 2.92
C ILE A 39 -8.45 4.01 3.02
N GLU A 40 -9.03 4.94 3.78
CA GLU A 40 -8.40 6.23 4.07
C GLU A 40 -7.30 6.04 5.13
N VAL A 41 -6.18 6.72 4.90
CA VAL A 41 -5.07 6.82 5.87
C VAL A 41 -5.42 7.82 6.95
N VAL A 42 -5.10 7.49 8.19
CA VAL A 42 -5.31 8.36 9.36
C VAL A 42 -3.98 8.82 9.94
N SER A 43 -3.99 9.86 10.78
CA SER A 43 -2.76 10.42 11.39
C SER A 43 -1.91 9.37 12.11
N THR A 44 -2.54 8.41 12.79
CA THR A 44 -1.82 7.33 13.49
C THR A 44 -1.07 6.39 12.55
N ASP A 45 -1.50 6.26 11.29
CA ASP A 45 -0.79 5.49 10.27
C ASP A 45 0.54 6.19 9.91
N PHE A 46 0.55 7.52 9.84
CA PHE A 46 1.76 8.30 9.58
C PHE A 46 2.77 8.19 10.73
N GLU A 47 2.33 8.30 11.98
CA GLU A 47 3.21 8.16 13.14
C GLU A 47 3.85 6.77 13.22
N TRP A 48 3.09 5.72 12.88
CA TRP A 48 3.63 4.37 12.79
C TRP A 48 4.63 4.24 11.63
N ALA A 49 4.27 4.77 10.44
CA ALA A 49 5.13 4.72 9.26
C ALA A 49 6.48 5.43 9.49
N ILE A 50 6.47 6.60 10.15
CA ILE A 50 7.69 7.34 10.50
C ILE A 50 8.57 6.51 11.42
N ARG A 51 8.01 5.88 12.46
CA ARG A 51 8.77 5.02 13.37
C ARG A 51 9.42 3.84 12.64
N GLN A 52 8.68 3.18 11.76
CA GLN A 52 9.23 2.05 10.99
C GLN A 52 10.26 2.47 9.96
N ALA A 53 10.04 3.61 9.29
CA ALA A 53 11.02 4.17 8.37
C ALA A 53 12.32 4.51 9.11
N LEU A 54 12.27 5.15 10.29
CA LEU A 54 13.47 5.43 11.08
C LEU A 54 14.19 4.14 11.52
N ALA A 55 13.45 3.10 11.89
CA ALA A 55 14.03 1.82 12.33
C ALA A 55 14.62 0.98 11.19
N LEU A 56 14.00 0.99 10.01
CA LEU A 56 14.30 0.05 8.91
C LEU A 56 14.97 0.68 7.70
N ARG A 57 15.02 2.01 7.59
CA ARG A 57 15.64 2.70 6.45
C ARG A 57 17.13 2.38 6.31
N LEU A 58 17.86 2.30 7.42
CA LEU A 58 19.29 2.00 7.38
C LEU A 58 19.60 0.51 7.17
N SER A 59 18.73 -0.38 7.65
CA SER A 59 18.98 -1.84 7.62
C SER A 59 18.40 -2.52 6.39
N HIS A 60 17.22 -2.07 5.92
CA HIS A 60 16.43 -2.73 4.89
C HIS A 60 16.06 -1.80 3.72
N ASN A 61 16.54 -0.55 3.74
CA ASN A 61 16.30 0.47 2.71
C ASN A 61 14.81 0.62 2.32
N VAL A 62 13.93 0.53 3.33
CA VAL A 62 12.48 0.63 3.15
C VAL A 62 12.10 2.10 2.93
N ASP A 63 11.25 2.35 1.93
CA ASP A 63 10.75 3.68 1.61
C ASP A 63 9.57 4.08 2.53
N MET A 64 9.39 5.38 2.76
CA MET A 64 8.31 5.93 3.56
C MET A 64 6.92 5.53 3.02
N MET A 65 6.77 5.43 1.70
CA MET A 65 5.51 5.01 1.08
C MET A 65 5.20 3.54 1.36
N ASP A 66 6.22 2.67 1.36
CA ASP A 66 6.07 1.26 1.75
C ASP A 66 5.66 1.16 3.23
N CYS A 67 6.29 1.97 4.10
CA CYS A 67 5.92 2.05 5.52
C CYS A 67 4.47 2.52 5.71
N LEU A 68 3.99 3.47 4.91
CA LEU A 68 2.62 3.99 5.01
C LEU A 68 1.58 2.95 4.54
N ILE A 69 1.87 2.20 3.48
CA ILE A 69 1.04 1.07 3.05
C ILE A 69 1.02 -0.01 4.14
N ALA A 70 2.17 -0.31 4.74
CA ALA A 70 2.25 -1.26 5.85
C ALA A 70 1.49 -0.78 7.10
N ALA A 71 1.48 0.52 7.38
CA ALA A 71 0.81 1.10 8.54
C ALA A 71 -0.69 0.81 8.54
N SER A 72 -1.38 1.05 7.42
CA SER A 72 -2.82 0.78 7.32
C SER A 72 -3.12 -0.72 7.39
N ALA A 73 -2.26 -1.59 6.84
CA ALA A 73 -2.39 -3.03 6.96
C ALA A 73 -2.20 -3.51 8.41
N HIS A 74 -1.22 -2.94 9.13
CA HIS A 74 -0.95 -3.21 10.54
C HIS A 74 -2.12 -2.77 11.42
N ARG A 75 -2.62 -1.54 11.25
CA ARG A 75 -3.75 -1.00 12.03
C ARG A 75 -5.03 -1.82 11.85
N LEU A 76 -5.31 -2.25 10.63
CA LEU A 76 -6.51 -3.04 10.32
C LEU A 76 -6.33 -4.55 10.52
N ALA A 77 -5.12 -4.99 10.89
CA ALA A 77 -4.75 -6.40 11.00
C ALA A 77 -5.09 -7.21 9.73
N LEU A 78 -4.91 -6.60 8.56
CA LEU A 78 -5.24 -7.21 7.27
C LEU A 78 -4.00 -7.78 6.59
N PRO A 79 -4.12 -8.92 5.90
CA PRO A 79 -3.03 -9.48 5.12
C PRO A 79 -2.70 -8.55 3.93
N LEU A 80 -1.44 -8.15 3.83
CA LEU A 80 -0.92 -7.41 2.69
C LEU A 80 -0.38 -8.39 1.64
N PHE A 81 -1.01 -8.39 0.47
CA PHE A 81 -0.54 -9.17 -0.66
C PHE A 81 0.45 -8.35 -1.49
N THR A 82 1.71 -8.78 -1.51
CA THR A 82 2.77 -8.09 -2.25
C THR A 82 3.74 -9.07 -2.86
N ARG A 83 4.38 -8.66 -3.96
CA ARG A 83 5.50 -9.41 -4.54
C ARG A 83 6.82 -9.09 -3.84
N ASN A 84 6.93 -7.91 -3.21
CA ASN A 84 8.16 -7.46 -2.56
C ASN A 84 8.15 -7.80 -1.06
N LEU A 85 8.20 -9.10 -0.72
CA LEU A 85 8.20 -9.51 0.68
C LEU A 85 9.39 -8.96 1.48
N LYS A 86 10.53 -8.70 0.85
CA LYS A 86 11.74 -8.23 1.54
C LYS A 86 11.53 -6.93 2.32
N HIS A 87 10.72 -6.02 1.77
CA HIS A 87 10.44 -4.73 2.42
C HIS A 87 9.35 -4.87 3.49
N PHE A 88 8.30 -5.65 3.20
CA PHE A 88 7.11 -5.71 4.06
C PHE A 88 7.19 -6.75 5.18
N GLN A 89 7.98 -7.81 5.02
CA GLN A 89 8.10 -8.88 6.01
C GLN A 89 8.73 -8.42 7.33
N PRO A 90 9.75 -7.54 7.36
CA PRO A 90 10.26 -6.95 8.61
C PRO A 90 9.22 -6.10 9.35
N MET A 91 8.29 -5.47 8.63
CA MET A 91 7.27 -4.57 9.20
C MET A 91 6.00 -5.29 9.66
N LEU A 92 5.54 -6.26 8.87
CA LEU A 92 4.22 -6.90 9.01
C LEU A 92 4.31 -8.38 9.42
N GLY A 93 5.49 -8.98 9.35
CA GLY A 93 5.71 -10.38 9.70
C GLY A 93 4.75 -11.31 8.97
N ARG A 94 3.86 -11.95 9.74
CA ARG A 94 2.90 -12.94 9.25
C ARG A 94 1.77 -12.34 8.40
N LEU A 95 1.57 -11.03 8.41
CA LEU A 95 0.56 -10.37 7.59
C LEU A 95 1.04 -10.13 6.14
N ALA A 96 2.35 -10.24 5.87
CA ALA A 96 2.86 -10.10 4.51
C ALA A 96 2.78 -11.44 3.76
N HIS A 97 1.99 -11.50 2.70
CA HIS A 97 1.81 -12.71 1.89
C HIS A 97 2.16 -12.47 0.43
N LYS A 98 2.85 -13.44 -0.18
CA LYS A 98 3.04 -13.47 -1.63
C LYS A 98 1.84 -14.19 -2.25
N PRO A 99 1.11 -13.56 -3.19
CA PRO A 99 -0.10 -14.16 -3.74
C PRO A 99 0.18 -15.38 -4.64
N TYR A 100 1.38 -15.50 -5.23
CA TYR A 100 1.82 -16.60 -6.12
C TYR A 100 3.34 -16.80 -6.05
#